data_AF-A0AB38T656-F1
#
_entry.id   AF-A0AB38T656-F1
#
_cell.length_a   1.000
_cell.length_b   1.000
_cell.length_c   1.000
_cell.angle_alpha   90.00
_cell.angle_beta   90.00
_cell.angle_gamma   90.00
#
_symmetry.space_group_name_H-M   'P 1'
#
loop_
_entity.id
_entity.type
_entity.pdbx_description
1 polymer ?
#
loop_
_entity_poly.entity_id
_entity_poly.type
_entity_poly.pdbx_seq_one_letter_code
_entity_poly.pdbx_strand_id
1 'polypeptide(L)'
;MSIWDLHYNALYSSPLAVDAVLVVACGDPPRTIRAFDKTAPKTISFQSGDVLTIAPAAMVRASDLADVDPADLRDAQLTLNGKTWRVVNHQPVPAPTGEAGGEIMLMLSEV
;
A
#
# COMPACT_ATOMS: atom_id res chain seq x y z
N MET A 1 6.89 -17.78 -14.04
CA MET A 1 6.75 -17.27 -12.66
C MET A 1 8.12 -16.79 -12.22
N SER A 2 8.28 -15.50 -11.96
CA SER A 2 9.56 -14.90 -11.60
C SER A 2 9.92 -15.27 -10.16
N ILE A 3 11.22 -15.28 -9.85
CA ILE A 3 11.70 -15.37 -8.47
C ILE A 3 11.13 -14.24 -7.60
N TRP A 4 10.89 -13.06 -8.17
CA TRP A 4 10.28 -11.93 -7.48
C TRP A 4 8.81 -12.18 -7.12
N ASP A 5 8.04 -12.81 -8.00
CA ASP A 5 6.65 -13.17 -7.73
C ASP A 5 6.56 -14.13 -6.53
N LEU A 6 7.47 -15.11 -6.46
CA LEU A 6 7.59 -16.06 -5.36
C LEU A 6 7.87 -15.34 -4.03
N HIS A 7 8.82 -14.41 -4.00
CA HIS A 7 9.15 -13.66 -2.79
C HIS A 7 8.00 -12.78 -2.32
N TYR A 8 7.39 -12.01 -3.23
CA TYR A 8 6.26 -11.17 -2.85
C TYR A 8 5.05 -12.02 -2.44
N ASN A 9 4.81 -13.18 -3.06
CA ASN A 9 3.72 -14.06 -2.65
C ASN A 9 3.94 -14.55 -1.22
N ALA A 10 5.17 -14.95 -0.88
CA ALA A 10 5.52 -15.38 0.47
C ALA A 10 5.35 -14.25 1.50
N LEU A 11 5.75 -13.02 1.16
CA LEU A 11 5.61 -11.84 2.01
C LEU A 11 4.14 -11.51 2.29
N TYR A 12 3.31 -11.41 1.26
CA TYR A 12 1.90 -11.01 1.39
C TYR A 12 1.00 -12.12 1.96
N SER A 13 1.42 -13.39 1.84
CA SER A 13 0.76 -14.53 2.49
C SER A 13 1.20 -14.71 3.96
N SER A 14 2.26 -14.04 4.40
CA SER A 14 2.74 -14.13 5.77
C SER A 14 1.91 -13.26 6.73
N PRO A 15 2.03 -13.47 8.06
CA PRO A 15 1.43 -12.60 9.07
C PRO A 15 1.97 -11.16 9.10
N LEU A 16 3.00 -10.85 8.31
CA LEU A 16 3.56 -9.50 8.22
C LEU A 16 2.65 -8.56 7.42
N ALA A 17 1.91 -9.10 6.45
CA ALA A 17 0.82 -8.38 5.81
C ALA A 17 -0.47 -8.58 6.63
N VAL A 18 -1.34 -7.59 6.59
CA VAL A 18 -2.65 -7.61 7.25
C VAL A 18 -3.76 -7.50 6.22
N ASP A 19 -4.95 -7.97 6.57
CA ASP A 19 -6.12 -7.80 5.72
C ASP A 19 -6.55 -6.34 5.71
N ALA A 20 -6.83 -5.84 4.52
CA ALA A 20 -7.33 -4.49 4.30
C ALA A 20 -8.51 -4.55 3.32
N VAL A 21 -9.44 -3.61 3.47
CA VAL A 21 -10.55 -3.45 2.53
C VAL A 21 -10.35 -2.14 1.80
N LEU A 22 -10.13 -2.21 0.49
CA LEU A 22 -10.03 -1.05 -0.39
C LEU A 22 -11.37 -0.82 -1.08
N VAL A 23 -11.86 0.41 -1.02
CA VAL A 23 -13.00 0.90 -1.79
C VAL A 23 -12.46 1.98 -2.71
N VAL A 24 -12.33 1.65 -3.99
CA VAL A 24 -11.88 2.60 -5.02
C VAL A 24 -12.94 3.69 -5.16
N ALA A 25 -12.51 4.93 -5.43
CA ALA A 25 -13.45 5.99 -5.71
C ALA A 25 -14.33 5.63 -6.93
N CYS A 26 -15.54 6.19 -7.04
CA CYS A 26 -16.48 5.94 -8.15
C CYS A 26 -17.36 4.66 -8.08
N GLY A 27 -17.44 3.98 -6.94
CA GLY A 27 -18.51 3.00 -6.69
C GLY A 27 -18.19 1.55 -7.03
N ASP A 28 -16.92 1.22 -7.23
CA ASP A 28 -16.48 -0.17 -7.30
C ASP A 28 -16.79 -0.94 -6.01
N PRO A 29 -17.08 -2.25 -6.11
CA PRO A 29 -17.31 -3.07 -4.95
C PRO A 29 -16.07 -3.10 -4.04
N PRO A 30 -16.24 -3.08 -2.71
CA PRO A 30 -15.13 -3.23 -1.78
C PRO A 30 -14.34 -4.50 -2.08
N ARG A 31 -13.00 -4.38 -2.14
CA ARG A 31 -12.10 -5.49 -2.38
C ARG A 31 -11.22 -5.75 -1.16
N THR A 32 -11.09 -7.03 -0.81
CA THR A 32 -10.16 -7.46 0.23
C THR A 32 -8.78 -7.63 -0.38
N ILE A 33 -7.81 -6.90 0.15
CA ILE A 33 -6.41 -6.95 -0.27
C ILE A 33 -5.52 -7.20 0.94
N ARG A 34 -4.29 -7.62 0.68
CA ARG A 34 -3.25 -7.76 1.71
C ARG A 34 -2.37 -6.53 1.66
N ALA A 35 -2.15 -5.89 2.81
CA ALA A 35 -1.36 -4.67 2.90
C ALA A 35 -0.32 -4.76 4.02
N PHE A 36 0.85 -4.14 3.81
CA PHE A 36 1.75 -3.84 4.92
C PHE A 36 1.34 -2.53 5.57
N ASP A 37 1.07 -2.58 6.86
CA ASP A 37 0.79 -1.41 7.66
C ASP A 37 2.06 -0.57 7.89
N LYS A 38 2.02 0.67 7.42
CA LYS A 38 3.03 1.72 7.66
C LYS A 38 2.36 2.99 8.22
N THR A 39 1.26 2.84 8.96
CA THR A 39 0.54 3.97 9.58
C THR A 39 1.35 4.61 10.72
N ALA A 40 2.18 3.83 11.40
CA ALA A 40 3.06 4.34 12.45
C ALA A 40 4.31 5.01 11.83
N PRO A 41 4.56 6.31 12.12
CA PRO A 41 5.78 6.97 11.68
C PRO A 41 7.00 6.34 12.34
N LYS A 42 8.08 6.20 11.56
CA LYS A 42 9.41 5.89 12.05
C LYS A 42 10.28 7.14 12.00
N THR A 43 11.01 7.39 13.08
CA THR A 43 12.05 8.41 13.12
C THR A 43 13.35 7.82 12.57
N ILE A 44 13.95 8.53 11.62
CA ILE A 44 15.27 8.21 11.07
C ILE A 44 16.22 9.30 11.55
N SER A 45 17.20 8.92 12.36
CA SER A 45 18.28 9.83 12.75
C SER A 45 19.29 9.93 11.60
N PHE A 46 19.47 11.13 11.05
CA PHE A 46 20.40 11.40 9.96
C PHE A 46 21.16 12.71 10.22
N GLN A 47 22.49 12.66 10.22
CA GLN A 47 23.37 13.83 10.36
C GLN A 47 22.93 14.82 11.45
N SER A 48 22.72 14.31 12.67
CA SER A 48 22.31 15.09 13.85
C SER A 48 20.90 15.69 13.82
N GLY A 49 20.08 15.35 12.81
CA GLY A 49 18.66 15.67 12.76
C GLY A 49 17.79 14.41 12.78
N ASP A 50 16.63 14.51 13.42
CA ASP A 50 15.60 13.47 13.38
C ASP A 50 14.59 13.79 12.27
N VAL A 51 14.46 12.87 11.30
CA VAL A 51 13.54 12.99 10.17
C VAL A 51 12.41 11.98 10.31
N LEU A 52 11.17 12.45 10.23
CA LEU A 52 9.99 11.59 10.22
C LEU A 52 9.76 11.03 8.83
N THR A 53 9.43 9.74 8.77
CA THR A 53 9.02 9.06 7.52
C THR A 53 7.63 9.49 7.07
N ILE A 54 7.34 9.28 5.78
CA ILE A 54 6.01 9.49 5.20
C ILE A 54 5.04 8.50 5.86
N ALA A 55 4.23 9.02 6.78
CA ALA A 55 3.16 8.32 7.47
C ALA A 55 1.96 9.27 7.65
N PRO A 56 0.73 8.75 7.69
CA PRO A 56 0.38 7.34 7.61
C PRO A 56 0.43 6.81 6.16
N ALA A 57 0.85 5.55 5.97
CA ALA A 57 0.93 4.90 4.67
C ALA A 57 0.58 3.39 4.74
N ALA A 58 0.33 2.78 3.58
CA ALA A 58 0.21 1.32 3.43
C ALA A 58 0.91 0.87 2.14
N MET A 59 1.53 -0.31 2.13
CA MET A 59 2.04 -0.94 0.90
C MET A 59 1.09 -2.03 0.46
N VAL A 60 0.77 -2.05 -0.83
CA VAL A 60 -0.09 -3.07 -1.46
C VAL A 60 0.59 -3.63 -2.70
N ARG A 61 0.23 -4.84 -3.10
CA ARG A 61 0.77 -5.45 -4.32
C ARG A 61 0.20 -4.76 -5.55
N ALA A 62 1.06 -4.40 -6.51
CA ALA A 62 0.59 -3.84 -7.78
C ALA A 62 -0.28 -4.87 -8.54
N SER A 63 0.02 -6.17 -8.40
CA SER A 63 -0.78 -7.25 -8.99
C SER A 63 -2.22 -7.30 -8.49
N ASP A 64 -2.48 -6.87 -7.26
CA ASP A 64 -3.81 -6.92 -6.63
C ASP A 64 -4.70 -5.74 -7.09
N LEU A 65 -4.09 -4.77 -7.79
CA LEU A 65 -4.70 -3.58 -8.36
C LEU A 65 -4.50 -3.51 -9.88
N ALA A 66 -4.22 -4.63 -10.54
CA ALA A 66 -3.91 -4.65 -11.97
C ALA A 66 -5.08 -4.18 -12.86
N ASP A 67 -6.31 -4.22 -12.34
CA ASP A 67 -7.55 -3.79 -12.98
C ASP A 67 -7.98 -2.36 -12.57
N VAL A 68 -7.26 -1.70 -11.67
CA VAL A 68 -7.58 -0.37 -11.14
C VAL A 68 -6.71 0.67 -11.84
N ASP A 69 -7.31 1.74 -12.35
CA ASP A 69 -6.54 2.90 -12.81
C ASP A 69 -5.88 3.56 -11.59
N PRO A 70 -4.55 3.77 -11.58
CA PRO A 70 -3.89 4.47 -10.48
C PRO A 70 -4.52 5.83 -10.14
N ALA A 71 -5.13 6.52 -11.11
CA ALA A 71 -5.82 7.78 -10.87
C ALA A 71 -7.02 7.62 -9.90
N ASP A 72 -7.71 6.47 -9.94
CA ASP A 72 -8.89 6.18 -9.12
C ASP A 72 -8.53 5.78 -7.69
N LEU A 73 -7.24 5.51 -7.41
CA LEU A 73 -6.74 5.34 -6.05
C LEU A 73 -6.79 6.64 -5.26
N ARG A 74 -6.82 7.80 -5.93
CA ARG A 74 -6.97 9.08 -5.23
C ARG A 74 -8.39 9.17 -4.66
N ASP A 75 -8.48 9.54 -3.39
CA ASP A 75 -9.74 9.59 -2.62
C ASP A 75 -10.41 8.25 -2.37
N ALA A 76 -9.76 7.13 -2.72
CA ALA A 76 -10.16 5.81 -2.31
C ALA A 76 -10.14 5.67 -0.77
N GLN A 77 -10.96 4.78 -0.24
CA GLN A 77 -10.99 4.46 1.18
C GLN A 77 -10.29 3.14 1.43
N LEU A 78 -9.32 3.14 2.35
CA LEU A 78 -8.64 1.94 2.81
C LEU A 78 -9.00 1.70 4.27
N THR A 79 -9.70 0.61 4.57
CA THR A 79 -9.90 0.14 5.94
C THR A 79 -8.78 -0.82 6.31
N LEU A 80 -7.97 -0.44 7.28
CA LEU A 80 -6.79 -1.17 7.74
C LEU A 80 -6.75 -1.11 9.27
N ASN A 81 -6.54 -2.24 9.94
CA ASN A 81 -6.51 -2.34 11.40
C ASN A 81 -7.77 -1.77 12.09
N GLY A 82 -8.94 -1.93 11.47
CA GLY A 82 -10.21 -1.43 12.01
C GLY A 82 -10.40 0.08 11.91
N LYS A 83 -9.50 0.81 11.23
CA LYS A 83 -9.63 2.24 10.95
C LYS A 83 -9.72 2.47 9.45
N THR A 84 -10.60 3.38 9.05
CA THR A 84 -10.73 3.83 7.67
C THR A 84 -9.86 5.05 7.43
N TRP A 85 -9.14 5.01 6.31
CA TRP A 85 -8.22 6.04 5.87
C TRP A 85 -8.61 6.49 4.47
N ARG A 86 -8.38 7.75 4.15
CA ARG A 86 -8.46 8.26 2.78
C ARG A 86 -7.09 8.16 2.12
N VAL A 87 -7.04 7.66 0.90
CA VAL A 87 -5.82 7.67 0.09
C VAL A 87 -5.66 9.07 -0.52
N VAL A 88 -4.63 9.79 -0.10
CA VAL A 88 -4.34 11.15 -0.59
C VAL A 88 -3.43 11.15 -1.81
N ASN A 89 -2.57 10.13 -1.92
CA ASN A 89 -1.66 9.96 -3.04
C ASN A 89 -1.18 8.51 -3.12
N HIS A 90 -0.61 8.13 -4.25
CA HIS A 90 0.03 6.83 -4.45
C HIS A 90 1.42 7.00 -5.06
N GLN A 91 2.31 6.04 -4.83
CA GLN A 91 3.64 6.00 -5.42
C GLN A 91 3.99 4.56 -5.83
N PRO A 92 4.36 4.30 -7.11
CA PRO A 92 4.83 3.00 -7.53
C PRO A 92 6.18 2.67 -6.89
N VAL A 93 6.34 1.42 -6.46
CA VAL A 93 7.58 0.84 -5.95
C VAL A 93 7.88 -0.38 -6.81
N PRO A 94 8.54 -0.19 -7.98
CA PRO A 94 8.72 -1.25 -8.96
C PRO A 94 9.61 -2.37 -8.43
N ALA A 95 9.30 -3.60 -8.83
CA ALA A 95 10.21 -4.72 -8.70
C ALA A 95 11.27 -4.66 -9.82
N PRO A 96 12.37 -5.42 -9.72
CA PRO A 96 13.31 -5.58 -10.83
C PRO A 96 12.68 -6.16 -12.11
N THR A 97 11.48 -6.75 -12.01
CA THR A 97 10.65 -7.22 -13.13
C THR A 97 9.72 -6.17 -13.72
N GLY A 98 9.72 -4.94 -13.18
CA GLY A 98 8.86 -3.83 -13.60
C GLY A 98 7.82 -3.42 -12.55
N GLU A 99 7.08 -2.36 -12.86
CA GLU A 99 6.07 -1.76 -11.97
C GLU A 99 4.93 -2.74 -11.63
N ALA A 100 4.40 -3.47 -12.62
CA ALA A 100 3.30 -4.41 -12.42
C ALA A 100 3.64 -5.59 -11.48
N GLY A 101 4.93 -5.94 -11.36
CA GLY A 101 5.41 -6.98 -10.46
C GLY A 101 5.84 -6.49 -9.08
N GLY A 102 5.73 -5.18 -8.83
CA GLY A 102 6.16 -4.54 -7.59
C GLY A 102 5.01 -4.26 -6.64
N GLU A 103 5.15 -3.16 -5.91
CA GLU A 103 4.22 -2.68 -4.92
C GLU A 103 3.77 -1.25 -5.24
N ILE A 104 2.68 -0.83 -4.62
CA ILE A 104 2.21 0.55 -4.62
C ILE A 104 2.15 1.01 -3.18
N MET A 105 2.80 2.13 -2.89
CA MET A 105 2.67 2.81 -1.61
C MET A 105 1.48 3.75 -1.67
N LEU A 106 0.49 3.52 -0.81
CA LEU A 106 -0.65 4.40 -0.60
C LEU A 106 -0.32 5.34 0.57
N MET A 107 -0.34 6.65 0.30
CA MET A 107 -0.23 7.67 1.34
C MET A 107 -1.63 7.96 1.86
N LEU A 108 -1.76 7.97 3.17
CA LEU A 108 -3.04 7.99 3.85
C LEU A 108 -3.25 9.30 4.61
N SER A 109 -4.51 9.67 4.79
CA SER A 109 -4.93 10.66 5.78
C SER A 109 -6.10 10.12 6.58
N GLU A 110 -6.29 10.68 7.77
CA GLU A 110 -7.54 10.48 8.52
C GLU A 110 -8.71 11.07 7.71
N VAL A 111 -9.88 10.47 7.89
CA VAL A 111 -11.16 10.93 7.32
C VAL A 111 -11.81 11.92 8.28
#